data_AF-A0A2V8DAG2-F1
#
_entry.id   AF-A0A2V8DAG2-F1
#
_cell.length_a   1.000
_cell.length_b   1.000
_cell.length_c   1.000
_cell.angle_alpha   90.00
_cell.angle_beta   90.00
_cell.angle_gamma   90.00
#
_symmetry.space_group_name_H-M   'P 1'
#
loop_
_entity.id
_entity.type
_entity.pdbx_description
1 polymer ?
#
loop_
_entity_poly.entity_id
_entity_poly.type
_entity_poly.pdbx_seq_one_letter_code
_entity_poly.pdbx_strand_id
1 'polypeptide(L)'
;MTQIQCNLSRDREETLIAYLYNDIDPVIRGTFEEHLATCERCRSDLGALSRVRTQLAQWAPPEPGFVHAAAAGQSGAIRSSPAEHTPWWRDVPVWAQVAAALLFLGVSAGIANLEVRYDHNGLTVRTGWSRGSTAPPSDSVAQRAGAPGTPGTPGTPGTYVPWQSDLAALEQQLRAEMRAVPPAAVAVRPAANDSEILRRVRVLIGESERRQQNELALRVGETIAELNARRQAELRTIGRSLKETENKLGVEVMKQRASLNYLMNVSQRQ
;
A
#
# COMPACT_ATOMS: atom_id res chain seq x y z
N MET A 1 38.70 23.36 3.21
CA MET A 1 37.65 22.34 3.33
C MET A 1 37.40 21.76 1.94
N THR A 2 38.09 20.67 1.62
CA THR A 2 38.05 20.04 0.30
C THR A 2 36.71 19.35 0.09
N GLN A 3 35.86 19.95 -0.74
CA GLN A 3 34.73 19.27 -1.38
C GLN A 3 35.30 18.16 -2.27
N ILE A 4 35.51 16.97 -1.71
CA ILE A 4 35.79 15.76 -2.48
C ILE A 4 34.52 15.50 -3.28
N GLN A 5 34.60 15.75 -4.59
CA GLN A 5 33.46 15.64 -5.49
C GLN A 5 32.94 14.19 -5.44
N CYS A 6 31.69 14.05 -5.01
CA CYS A 6 30.97 12.78 -5.01
C CYS A 6 30.78 12.32 -6.46
N ASN A 7 31.64 11.42 -6.95
CA ASN A 7 31.60 10.90 -8.32
C ASN A 7 30.32 10.08 -8.63
N LEU A 8 29.55 9.71 -7.60
CA LEU A 8 28.28 8.99 -7.75
C LEU A 8 27.08 9.89 -8.11
N SER A 9 27.26 11.17 -8.46
CA SER A 9 26.20 12.18 -8.42
C SER A 9 24.91 11.87 -9.19
N ARG A 10 24.95 11.02 -10.22
CA ARG A 10 23.77 10.67 -11.03
C ARG A 10 22.90 9.59 -10.38
N ASP A 11 23.50 8.53 -9.85
CA ASP A 11 22.81 7.34 -9.32
C ASP A 11 23.02 7.17 -7.80
N ARG A 12 23.45 8.24 -7.13
CA ARG A 12 23.78 8.26 -5.69
C ARG A 12 22.61 7.79 -4.84
N GLU A 13 21.44 8.37 -5.06
CA GLU A 13 20.26 8.15 -4.22
C GLU A 13 19.75 6.72 -4.36
N GLU A 14 19.71 6.21 -5.59
CA GLU A 14 19.36 4.82 -5.89
C GLU A 14 20.34 3.84 -5.24
N THR A 15 21.65 4.06 -5.40
CA THR A 15 22.68 3.21 -4.80
C THR A 15 22.62 3.23 -3.27
N LEU A 16 22.35 4.40 -2.67
CA LEU A 16 22.25 4.57 -1.22
C LEU A 16 21.02 3.83 -0.66
N ILE A 17 19.87 3.94 -1.33
CA ILE A 17 18.64 3.22 -0.95
C ILE A 17 18.84 1.71 -1.12
N ALA A 18 19.40 1.25 -2.25
CA ALA A 18 19.69 -0.15 -2.49
C ALA A 18 20.66 -0.72 -1.43
N TYR A 19 21.69 0.05 -1.04
CA TYR A 19 22.59 -0.32 0.05
C TYR A 19 21.84 -0.45 1.39
N LEU A 20 21.00 0.54 1.74
CA LEU A 20 20.23 0.56 3.00
C LEU A 20 19.24 -0.62 3.14
N TYR A 21 18.66 -1.06 2.03
CA TYR A 21 17.72 -2.20 2.00
C TYR A 21 18.39 -3.55 1.71
N ASN A 22 19.72 -3.58 1.58
CA ASN A 22 20.52 -4.75 1.19
C ASN A 22 20.21 -5.32 -0.22
N ASP A 23 19.53 -4.54 -1.07
CA ASP A 23 19.16 -4.90 -2.45
C ASP A 23 20.21 -4.47 -3.50
N ILE A 24 21.39 -4.04 -3.06
CA ILE A 24 22.52 -3.66 -3.92
C ILE A 24 23.28 -4.89 -4.43
N ASP A 25 23.71 -4.84 -5.70
CA ASP A 25 24.59 -5.84 -6.30
C ASP A 25 25.91 -5.96 -5.50
N PRO A 26 26.42 -7.18 -5.21
CA PRO A 26 27.59 -7.36 -4.35
C PRO A 26 28.87 -6.73 -4.91
N VAL A 27 29.01 -6.61 -6.24
CA VAL A 27 30.17 -5.95 -6.87
C VAL A 27 30.08 -4.44 -6.65
N ILE A 28 28.88 -3.87 -6.81
CA ILE A 28 28.63 -2.44 -6.57
C ILE A 28 28.74 -2.12 -5.07
N ARG A 29 28.37 -3.05 -4.20
CA ARG A 29 28.52 -2.89 -2.74
C ARG A 29 29.96 -2.62 -2.34
N GLY A 30 30.92 -3.40 -2.86
CA GLY A 30 32.33 -3.23 -2.52
C GLY A 30 32.90 -1.87 -2.95
N THR A 31 32.57 -1.42 -4.16
CA THR A 31 33.03 -0.10 -4.65
C THR A 31 32.36 1.05 -3.89
N PHE A 32 31.10 0.88 -3.51
CA PHE A 32 30.40 1.86 -2.68
C PHE A 32 30.96 1.92 -1.26
N GLU A 33 31.34 0.80 -0.64
CA GLU A 33 31.98 0.79 0.68
C GLU A 33 33.35 1.49 0.68
N GLU A 34 34.14 1.30 -0.37
CA GLU A 34 35.38 2.06 -0.59
C GLU A 34 35.09 3.57 -0.74
N HIS A 35 34.01 3.93 -1.42
CA HIS A 35 33.55 5.32 -1.51
C HIS A 35 33.11 5.87 -0.14
N LEU A 36 32.43 5.10 0.69
CA LEU A 36 32.02 5.51 2.05
C LEU A 36 33.21 5.77 2.97
N ALA A 37 34.36 5.14 2.73
CA ALA A 37 35.58 5.42 3.49
C ALA A 37 36.10 6.86 3.22
N THR A 38 35.88 7.39 2.01
CA THR A 38 36.46 8.65 1.55
C THR A 38 35.47 9.82 1.44
N CYS A 39 34.16 9.55 1.36
CA CYS A 39 33.12 10.56 1.14
C CYS A 39 32.27 10.81 2.39
N GLU A 40 32.51 11.94 3.06
CA GLU A 40 31.75 12.32 4.26
C GLU A 40 30.26 12.55 4.00
N ARG A 41 29.91 13.08 2.83
CA ARG A 41 28.52 13.35 2.47
C ARG A 41 27.67 12.08 2.37
N CYS A 42 28.20 11.03 1.73
CA CYS A 42 27.49 9.76 1.64
C CYS A 42 27.36 9.10 3.02
N ARG A 43 28.36 9.25 3.90
CA ARG A 43 28.26 8.80 5.30
C ARG A 43 27.19 9.55 6.09
N SER A 44 27.12 10.88 5.95
CA SER A 44 26.10 11.68 6.64
C SER A 44 24.69 11.32 6.20
N ASP A 45 24.50 11.12 4.90
CA ASP A 45 23.18 10.80 4.32
C ASP A 45 22.72 9.40 4.74
N LEU A 46 23.61 8.39 4.72
CA LEU A 46 23.33 7.05 5.26
C LEU A 46 23.03 7.08 6.77
N GLY A 47 23.78 7.88 7.53
CA GLY A 47 23.55 8.07 8.96
C GLY A 47 22.18 8.70 9.26
N ALA A 48 21.76 9.68 8.46
CA ALA A 48 20.45 10.30 8.60
C ALA A 48 19.30 9.31 8.31
N LEU A 49 19.41 8.55 7.22
CA LEU A 49 18.37 7.60 6.81
C LEU A 49 18.27 6.38 7.74
N SER A 50 19.40 5.85 8.21
CA SER A 50 19.42 4.77 9.21
C SER A 50 18.80 5.19 10.55
N ARG A 51 18.97 6.45 10.96
CA ARG A 51 18.31 7.01 12.15
C ARG A 51 16.79 7.04 12.00
N VAL A 52 16.28 7.51 10.86
CA VAL A 52 14.83 7.50 10.58
C VAL A 52 14.28 6.08 10.60
N ARG A 53 14.97 5.13 9.99
CA ARG A 53 14.58 3.71 10.02
C ARG A 53 14.54 3.17 11.45
N THR A 54 15.52 3.53 12.27
CA THR A 54 15.54 3.15 13.67
C THR A 54 14.37 3.77 14.42
N GLN A 55 14.01 5.03 14.17
CA GLN A 55 12.84 5.70 14.78
C GLN A 55 11.50 5.06 14.37
N LEU A 56 11.35 4.71 13.10
CA LEU A 56 10.16 4.01 12.61
C LEU A 56 10.05 2.59 13.17
N ALA A 57 11.18 1.90 13.41
CA ALA A 57 11.16 0.57 14.01
C ALA A 57 10.68 0.56 15.47
N GLN A 58 10.84 1.68 16.19
CA GLN A 58 10.33 1.84 17.58
C GLN A 58 8.88 2.31 17.59
N TRP A 59 8.32 2.66 16.43
CA TRP A 59 6.94 3.09 16.35
C TRP A 59 6.02 1.89 16.52
N ALA A 60 5.46 1.76 17.72
CA ALA A 60 4.36 0.85 17.99
C ALA A 60 3.06 1.53 17.54
N PRO A 61 2.34 0.99 16.55
CA PRO A 61 1.02 1.51 16.20
C PRO A 61 0.10 1.40 17.42
N PRO A 62 -0.70 2.44 17.73
CA PRO A 62 -1.69 2.33 18.79
C PRO A 62 -2.67 1.22 18.40
N GLU A 63 -2.80 0.21 19.26
CA GLU A 63 -3.75 -0.88 19.10
C GLU A 63 -5.12 -0.28 18.75
N PRO A 64 -5.67 -0.54 17.55
CA PRO A 64 -7.03 -0.16 17.28
C PRO A 64 -7.90 -0.97 18.25
N GLY A 65 -8.64 -0.27 19.11
CA GLY A 65 -9.58 -0.89 20.05
C GLY A 65 -10.73 -1.56 19.30
N PHE A 66 -10.46 -2.66 18.60
CA PHE A 66 -11.47 -3.58 18.12
C PHE A 66 -11.93 -4.39 19.32
N VAL A 67 -12.86 -3.79 20.07
CA VAL A 67 -13.61 -4.49 21.09
C VAL A 67 -14.49 -5.51 20.36
N HIS A 68 -13.98 -6.74 20.21
CA HIS A 68 -14.83 -7.88 19.88
C HIS A 68 -15.73 -8.10 21.09
N ALA A 69 -16.94 -7.53 21.04
CA ALA A 69 -18.00 -7.82 21.97
C ALA A 69 -18.51 -9.25 21.71
N ALA A 70 -17.78 -10.24 22.23
CA ALA A 70 -18.23 -11.61 22.38
C ALA A 70 -18.20 -11.97 23.88
N ALA A 71 -19.35 -11.71 24.51
CA ALA A 71 -19.95 -12.39 25.65
C ALA A 71 -19.09 -12.81 26.87
N ALA A 72 -19.52 -12.26 28.01
CA ALA A 72 -19.66 -12.87 29.34
C ALA A 72 -18.44 -12.89 30.28
N GLY A 73 -18.57 -12.17 31.40
CA GLY A 73 -17.75 -12.42 32.59
C GLY A 73 -17.53 -11.23 33.53
N GLN A 74 -18.61 -10.67 34.09
CA GLN A 74 -18.73 -10.11 35.45
C GLN A 74 -17.51 -9.43 36.14
N SER A 75 -17.79 -8.21 36.62
CA SER A 75 -17.32 -7.58 37.87
C SER A 75 -16.28 -6.46 37.72
N GLY A 76 -16.66 -5.27 38.18
CA GLY A 76 -15.73 -4.18 38.49
C GLY A 76 -16.24 -2.82 38.02
N ALA A 77 -17.16 -2.22 38.78
CA ALA A 77 -17.55 -0.83 38.58
C ALA A 77 -16.36 0.11 38.82
N ILE A 78 -15.77 0.63 37.74
CA ILE A 78 -15.11 1.93 37.75
C ILE A 78 -15.92 2.82 36.81
N ARG A 79 -16.64 3.76 37.41
CA ARG A 79 -17.39 4.78 36.69
C ARG A 79 -16.37 5.82 36.19
N SER A 80 -15.67 5.50 35.12
CA SER A 80 -14.86 6.47 34.39
C SER A 80 -15.81 7.33 33.56
N SER A 81 -15.91 8.61 33.89
CA SER A 81 -16.56 9.60 33.02
C SER A 81 -16.02 9.44 31.60
N PRO A 82 -16.86 9.45 30.55
CA PRO A 82 -16.35 9.55 29.20
C PRO A 82 -15.75 10.96 29.07
N ALA A 83 -14.43 11.05 29.15
CA ALA A 83 -13.74 12.19 28.58
C ALA A 83 -14.12 12.18 27.09
N GLU A 84 -14.87 13.19 26.66
CA GLU A 84 -15.16 13.45 25.25
C GLU A 84 -13.84 13.76 24.55
N HIS A 85 -13.10 12.71 24.21
CA HIS A 85 -11.99 12.79 23.28
C HIS A 85 -12.58 12.99 21.90
N THR A 86 -12.93 14.24 21.59
CA THR A 86 -13.16 14.67 20.21
C THR A 86 -11.92 14.25 19.41
N PRO A 87 -12.05 13.37 18.41
CA PRO A 87 -10.90 12.91 17.66
C PRO A 87 -10.34 14.10 16.90
N TRP A 88 -9.18 14.61 17.30
CA TRP A 88 -8.46 15.72 16.66
C TRP A 88 -8.24 15.52 15.14
N TRP A 89 -8.34 14.27 14.67
CA TRP A 89 -8.32 13.88 13.27
C TRP A 89 -9.57 14.33 12.47
N ARG A 90 -10.64 14.78 13.13
CA ARG A 90 -11.87 15.29 12.47
C ARG A 90 -11.79 16.75 12.05
N ASP A 91 -10.74 17.48 12.46
CA ASP A 91 -10.51 18.86 12.02
C ASP A 91 -9.60 18.95 10.78
N VAL A 92 -9.33 17.82 10.12
CA VAL A 92 -8.53 17.81 8.89
C VAL A 92 -9.40 18.30 7.73
N PRO A 93 -9.07 19.45 7.11
CA PRO A 93 -9.88 20.02 6.05
C PRO A 93 -9.92 19.11 4.82
N VAL A 94 -11.05 19.12 4.09
CA VAL A 94 -11.33 18.19 2.97
C VAL A 94 -10.23 18.21 1.90
N TRP A 95 -9.58 19.34 1.67
CA TRP A 95 -8.46 19.45 0.72
C TRP A 95 -7.23 18.63 1.15
N ALA A 96 -6.98 18.50 2.46
CA ALA A 96 -5.88 17.70 3.00
C ALA A 96 -6.18 16.20 2.90
N GLN A 97 -7.46 15.80 2.96
CA GLN A 97 -7.87 14.41 2.71
C GLN A 97 -7.67 14.02 1.24
N VAL A 98 -8.00 14.91 0.30
CA VAL A 98 -7.77 14.67 -1.14
C VAL A 98 -6.28 14.63 -1.44
N ALA A 99 -5.48 15.54 -0.87
CA ALA A 99 -4.03 15.52 -1.02
C ALA A 99 -3.41 14.22 -0.47
N ALA A 100 -3.85 13.77 0.72
CA ALA A 100 -3.42 12.50 1.30
C ALA A 100 -3.81 11.30 0.43
N ALA A 101 -5.04 11.26 -0.09
CA ALA A 101 -5.50 10.18 -0.98
C ALA A 101 -4.67 10.10 -2.27
N LEU A 102 -4.35 11.26 -2.87
CA LEU A 102 -3.49 11.32 -4.06
C LEU A 102 -2.05 10.90 -3.75
N LEU A 103 -1.51 11.25 -2.57
CA LEU A 103 -0.20 10.80 -2.13
C LEU A 103 -0.18 9.29 -1.88
N PHE A 104 -1.20 8.73 -1.24
CA PHE A 104 -1.28 7.28 -1.04
C PHE A 104 -1.39 6.54 -2.37
N LEU A 105 -2.20 7.04 -3.32
CA LEU A 105 -2.29 6.45 -4.66
C LEU A 105 -0.99 6.59 -5.46
N GLY A 106 -0.30 7.73 -5.35
CA GLY A 106 1.00 7.94 -5.99
C GLY A 106 2.10 7.06 -5.41
N VAL A 107 2.17 6.94 -4.07
CA VAL A 107 3.15 6.10 -3.38
C VAL A 107 2.87 4.62 -3.60
N SER A 108 1.61 4.18 -3.56
CA SER A 108 1.25 2.78 -3.85
C SER A 108 1.49 2.40 -5.32
N ALA A 109 1.25 3.32 -6.28
CA ALA A 109 1.61 3.10 -7.67
C ALA A 109 3.14 3.02 -7.89
N GLY A 110 3.92 3.78 -7.11
CA GLY A 110 5.38 3.71 -7.12
C GLY A 110 5.93 2.39 -6.55
N ILE A 111 5.31 1.86 -5.49
CA ILE A 111 5.69 0.57 -4.88
C ILE A 111 5.33 -0.62 -5.80
N ALA A 112 4.33 -0.46 -6.67
CA ALA A 112 3.86 -1.52 -7.58
C ALA A 112 4.62 -1.60 -8.92
N ASN A 113 5.66 -0.76 -9.15
CA ASN A 113 6.41 -0.71 -10.40
C ASN A 113 5.48 -0.62 -11.63
N LEU A 114 4.52 0.31 -11.58
CA LEU A 114 3.56 0.60 -12.64
C LEU A 114 4.14 1.63 -13.59
N GLU A 115 4.71 1.19 -14.72
CA GLU A 115 5.18 2.08 -15.78
C GLU A 115 4.06 2.30 -16.80
N VAL A 116 3.49 3.50 -16.83
CA VAL A 116 2.50 3.91 -17.85
C VAL A 116 3.22 4.77 -18.88
N ARG A 117 3.56 4.17 -20.03
CA ARG A 117 4.11 4.89 -21.18
C ARG A 117 3.02 5.11 -22.22
N TYR A 118 2.71 6.37 -22.50
CA TYR A 118 1.86 6.77 -23.62
C TYR A 118 2.75 7.16 -24.79
N ASP A 119 2.70 6.39 -25.87
CA ASP A 119 3.48 6.65 -27.07
C ASP A 119 2.57 6.74 -28.30
N HIS A 120 3.10 7.20 -29.44
CA HIS A 120 2.39 7.29 -30.71
C HIS A 120 1.77 5.95 -31.19
N ASN A 121 2.22 4.82 -30.66
CA ASN A 121 1.67 3.48 -30.92
C ASN A 121 0.65 2.98 -29.87
N GLY A 122 0.27 3.81 -28.87
CA GLY A 122 -0.76 3.50 -27.88
C GLY A 122 -0.29 3.56 -26.41
N LEU A 123 -1.22 3.25 -25.50
CA LEU A 123 -0.98 3.19 -24.06
C LEU A 123 -0.35 1.83 -23.69
N THR A 124 0.90 1.86 -23.21
CA THR A 124 1.57 0.70 -22.64
C THR A 124 1.60 0.82 -21.11
N VAL A 125 0.96 -0.14 -20.43
CA VAL A 125 0.97 -0.25 -18.97
C VAL A 125 1.78 -1.48 -18.60
N ARG A 126 2.90 -1.31 -17.90
CA ARG A 126 3.75 -2.40 -17.42
C ARG A 126 3.66 -2.47 -15.91
N THR A 127 3.05 -3.53 -15.39
CA THR A 127 3.02 -3.87 -13.95
C THR A 127 4.10 -4.92 -13.70
N GLY A 128 5.22 -4.49 -13.11
CA GLY A 128 6.40 -5.34 -13.03
C GLY A 128 6.42 -6.32 -11.87
N TRP A 129 5.72 -7.47 -11.93
CA TRP A 129 5.98 -8.66 -11.08
C TRP A 129 6.21 -9.98 -11.86
N SER A 130 6.20 -10.00 -13.18
CA SER A 130 6.60 -11.18 -13.94
C SER A 130 8.11 -11.13 -14.25
N ARG A 131 8.92 -11.78 -13.40
CA ARG A 131 10.23 -12.29 -13.85
C ARG A 131 9.94 -13.31 -14.95
N GLY A 132 10.00 -12.88 -16.20
CA GLY A 132 10.10 -13.78 -17.34
C GLY A 132 11.42 -14.53 -17.22
N SER A 133 11.37 -15.77 -16.77
CA SER A 133 12.43 -16.74 -17.07
C SER A 133 12.37 -17.00 -18.57
N THR A 134 13.04 -16.16 -19.34
CA THR A 134 13.51 -16.55 -20.68
C THR A 134 14.61 -17.58 -20.43
N ALA A 135 14.23 -18.86 -20.45
CA ALA A 135 15.17 -19.96 -20.44
C ALA A 135 15.89 -20.03 -21.79
N PRO A 136 17.23 -19.94 -21.86
CA PRO A 136 17.97 -20.34 -23.05
C PRO A 136 17.94 -21.88 -23.21
N PRO A 137 18.07 -22.41 -24.43
CA PRO A 137 18.06 -23.85 -24.68
C PRO A 137 19.30 -24.51 -24.07
N SER A 138 19.06 -25.43 -23.12
CA SER A 138 20.09 -26.29 -22.54
C SER A 138 20.44 -27.41 -23.53
N ASP A 139 21.38 -27.14 -24.43
CA ASP A 139 22.19 -28.20 -25.04
C ASP A 139 23.42 -28.45 -24.15
N SER A 140 23.75 -29.73 -23.97
CA SER A 140 24.97 -30.30 -23.35
C SER A 140 24.93 -30.54 -21.84
N VAL A 141 24.87 -31.83 -21.44
CA VAL A 141 25.88 -32.56 -20.63
C VAL A 141 25.51 -34.06 -20.76
N ALA A 142 26.10 -34.80 -21.69
CA ALA A 142 27.38 -35.49 -21.51
C ALA A 142 27.44 -36.37 -20.26
N GLN A 143 26.89 -37.57 -20.44
CA GLN A 143 27.16 -38.80 -19.72
C GLN A 143 28.65 -38.99 -19.37
N ARG A 144 28.98 -38.88 -18.07
CA ARG A 144 30.13 -39.46 -17.33
C ARG A 144 29.70 -39.45 -15.86
N ALA A 145 29.87 -40.47 -15.02
CA ALA A 145 30.68 -41.65 -15.08
C ALA A 145 30.05 -42.73 -14.18
N GLY A 146 30.17 -43.99 -14.61
CA GLY A 146 30.11 -45.13 -13.70
C GLY A 146 31.53 -45.53 -13.31
N ALA A 147 31.77 -45.70 -12.01
CA ALA A 147 32.53 -46.81 -11.43
C ALA A 147 32.39 -46.82 -9.90
N PRO A 148 32.46 -48.00 -9.25
CA PRO A 148 31.95 -48.24 -7.91
C PRO A 148 33.07 -48.29 -6.85
N GLY A 149 32.69 -48.12 -5.57
CA GLY A 149 33.49 -48.59 -4.44
C GLY A 149 33.46 -47.67 -3.22
N THR A 150 32.74 -48.10 -2.19
CA THR A 150 33.26 -48.53 -0.87
C THR A 150 32.19 -48.26 0.21
N PRO A 151 31.66 -49.28 0.89
CA PRO A 151 30.82 -49.11 2.07
C PRO A 151 31.72 -48.95 3.31
N GLY A 152 31.57 -47.83 4.03
CA GLY A 152 32.39 -47.56 5.19
C GLY A 152 31.78 -46.54 6.15
N THR A 153 31.30 -47.05 7.28
CA THR A 153 31.06 -46.40 8.57
C THR A 153 29.64 -45.84 8.83
N PRO A 154 28.85 -46.47 9.72
CA PRO A 154 27.65 -45.87 10.27
C PRO A 154 28.03 -44.75 11.25
N GLY A 155 27.77 -43.51 10.85
CA GLY A 155 27.79 -42.35 11.75
C GLY A 155 26.55 -42.35 12.63
N THR A 156 26.79 -42.30 13.95
CA THR A 156 26.00 -41.73 15.05
C THR A 156 24.48 -41.56 14.84
N PRO A 157 23.61 -42.16 15.68
CA PRO A 157 22.18 -41.91 15.62
C PRO A 157 21.91 -40.43 15.93
N GLY A 158 21.64 -39.67 14.86
CA GLY A 158 21.17 -38.30 14.93
C GLY A 158 19.82 -38.27 15.62
N THR A 159 19.69 -37.36 16.56
CA THR A 159 18.48 -36.95 17.25
C THR A 159 17.29 -36.93 16.29
N TYR A 160 16.37 -37.88 16.45
CA TYR A 160 15.17 -37.98 15.62
C TYR A 160 14.29 -36.78 15.94
N VAL A 161 14.15 -35.84 15.00
CA VAL A 161 13.35 -34.63 15.24
C VAL A 161 11.88 -34.95 14.91
N PRO A 162 10.95 -34.88 15.86
CA PRO A 162 9.59 -35.40 15.71
C PRO A 162 8.81 -34.83 14.50
N TRP A 163 9.11 -33.59 14.10
CA TRP A 163 8.44 -32.94 12.96
C TRP A 163 8.78 -33.57 11.60
N GLN A 164 9.88 -34.31 11.49
CA GLN A 164 10.28 -34.98 10.24
C GLN A 164 9.42 -36.22 9.99
N SER A 165 9.04 -36.94 11.04
CA SER A 165 8.04 -38.02 10.94
C SER A 165 6.65 -37.47 10.64
N ASP A 166 6.27 -36.32 11.21
CA ASP A 166 4.97 -35.69 10.93
C ASP A 166 4.87 -35.23 9.47
N LEU A 167 5.95 -34.68 8.91
CA LEU A 167 6.00 -34.29 7.50
C LEU A 167 5.88 -35.49 6.56
N ALA A 168 6.57 -36.60 6.88
CA ALA A 168 6.51 -37.83 6.11
C ALA A 168 5.11 -38.48 6.17
N ALA A 169 4.44 -38.42 7.33
CA ALA A 169 3.07 -38.87 7.48
C ALA A 169 2.09 -38.02 6.66
N LEU A 170 2.27 -36.69 6.67
CA LEU A 170 1.43 -35.77 5.89
C LEU A 170 1.58 -35.98 4.38
N GLU A 171 2.81 -36.18 3.90
CA GLU A 171 3.08 -36.45 2.48
C GLU A 171 2.45 -37.78 2.02
N GLN A 172 2.49 -38.80 2.88
CA GLN A 172 1.83 -40.09 2.61
C GLN A 172 0.31 -39.96 2.59
N GLN A 173 -0.27 -39.18 3.51
CA GLN A 173 -1.70 -38.88 3.52
C GLN A 173 -2.12 -38.12 2.25
N LEU A 174 -1.34 -37.13 1.81
CA LEU A 174 -1.64 -36.39 0.58
C LEU A 174 -1.59 -37.29 -0.67
N ARG A 175 -0.60 -38.19 -0.78
CA ARG A 175 -0.54 -39.18 -1.87
C ARG A 175 -1.71 -40.16 -1.83
N ALA A 176 -2.14 -40.54 -0.63
CA ALA A 176 -3.30 -41.41 -0.45
C ALA A 176 -4.58 -40.69 -0.89
N GLU A 177 -4.78 -39.44 -0.52
CA GLU A 177 -5.91 -38.63 -0.97
C GLU A 177 -5.89 -38.42 -2.49
N MET A 178 -4.74 -38.11 -3.09
CA MET A 178 -4.63 -37.97 -4.54
C MET A 178 -4.93 -39.27 -5.31
N ARG A 179 -4.64 -40.45 -4.73
CA ARG A 179 -5.03 -41.74 -5.32
C ARG A 179 -6.47 -42.13 -4.99
N ALA A 180 -7.00 -41.69 -3.85
CA ALA A 180 -8.35 -41.98 -3.39
C ALA A 180 -9.40 -41.10 -4.08
N VAL A 181 -8.99 -40.06 -4.81
CA VAL A 181 -9.82 -39.48 -5.87
C VAL A 181 -9.84 -40.50 -7.02
N PRO A 182 -10.92 -41.30 -7.18
CA PRO A 182 -11.03 -42.13 -8.37
C PRO A 182 -10.97 -41.20 -9.59
N PRO A 183 -10.39 -41.62 -10.72
CA PRO A 183 -10.65 -40.95 -11.97
C PRO A 183 -12.13 -41.16 -12.26
N ALA A 184 -12.99 -40.28 -11.72
CA ALA A 184 -14.30 -40.04 -12.28
C ALA A 184 -14.01 -39.75 -13.73
N ALA A 185 -14.40 -40.68 -14.61
CA ALA A 185 -14.07 -40.65 -16.02
C ALA A 185 -14.35 -39.24 -16.53
N VAL A 186 -13.28 -38.47 -16.70
CA VAL A 186 -13.30 -37.30 -17.56
C VAL A 186 -13.43 -37.94 -18.92
N ALA A 187 -14.67 -38.20 -19.31
CA ALA A 187 -15.00 -38.44 -20.69
C ALA A 187 -14.36 -37.27 -21.42
N VAL A 188 -13.25 -37.57 -22.12
CA VAL A 188 -12.61 -36.65 -23.04
C VAL A 188 -13.70 -36.36 -24.07
N ARG A 189 -14.41 -35.26 -23.83
CA ARG A 189 -15.26 -34.66 -24.83
C ARG A 189 -14.32 -34.44 -26.03
N PRO A 190 -14.76 -34.74 -27.26
CA PRO A 190 -13.91 -34.58 -28.43
C PRO A 190 -13.32 -33.18 -28.36
N ALA A 191 -12.00 -33.07 -28.51
CA ALA A 191 -11.25 -31.83 -28.38
C ALA A 191 -12.08 -30.71 -29.01
N ALA A 192 -12.69 -29.87 -28.17
CA ALA A 192 -13.41 -28.72 -28.67
C ALA A 192 -12.33 -27.90 -29.35
N ASN A 193 -12.33 -27.87 -30.68
CA ASN A 193 -11.34 -27.16 -31.47
C ASN A 193 -11.08 -25.81 -30.81
N ASP A 194 -9.82 -25.41 -30.64
CA ASP A 194 -9.44 -24.22 -29.88
C ASP A 194 -10.27 -22.97 -30.26
N SER A 195 -10.74 -22.89 -31.52
CA SER A 195 -11.67 -21.87 -32.01
C SER A 195 -13.02 -21.81 -31.26
N GLU A 196 -13.59 -22.95 -30.88
CA GLU A 196 -14.84 -23.03 -30.11
C GLU A 196 -14.64 -22.64 -28.65
N ILE A 197 -13.48 -23.00 -28.07
CA ILE A 197 -13.10 -22.56 -26.72
C ILE A 197 -12.91 -21.03 -26.71
N LEU A 198 -12.19 -20.48 -27.68
CA LEU A 198 -12.00 -19.03 -27.80
C LEU A 198 -13.32 -18.28 -28.02
N ARG A 199 -14.25 -18.85 -28.81
CA ARG A 199 -15.59 -18.29 -28.98
C ARG A 199 -16.35 -18.26 -27.66
N ARG A 200 -16.33 -19.35 -26.90
CA ARG A 200 -16.97 -19.43 -25.58
C ARG A 200 -16.35 -18.47 -24.58
N VAL A 201 -15.02 -18.35 -24.53
CA VAL A 201 -14.33 -17.40 -23.66
C VAL A 201 -14.72 -15.96 -24.01
N ARG A 202 -14.80 -15.61 -25.31
CA ARG A 202 -15.23 -14.26 -25.72
C ARG A 202 -16.66 -13.94 -25.30
N VAL A 203 -17.57 -14.91 -25.37
CA VAL A 203 -18.94 -14.74 -24.88
C VAL A 203 -18.95 -14.53 -23.36
N LEU A 204 -18.22 -15.35 -22.61
CA LEU A 204 -18.12 -15.22 -21.15
C LEU A 204 -17.49 -13.88 -20.73
N ILE A 205 -16.46 -13.42 -21.42
CA ILE A 205 -15.85 -12.10 -21.19
C ILE A 205 -16.88 -11.00 -21.43
N GLY A 206 -17.57 -11.01 -22.57
CA GLY A 206 -18.58 -10.00 -22.88
C GLY A 206 -19.75 -9.99 -21.87
N GLU A 207 -20.15 -11.16 -21.36
CA GLU A 207 -21.15 -11.25 -20.29
C GLU A 207 -20.63 -10.76 -18.94
N SER A 208 -19.37 -11.02 -18.61
CA SER A 208 -18.74 -10.51 -17.39
C SER A 208 -18.55 -8.99 -17.44
N GLU A 209 -18.16 -8.45 -18.60
CA GLU A 209 -17.95 -7.03 -18.81
C GLU A 209 -19.28 -6.27 -18.71
N ARG A 210 -20.36 -6.80 -19.30
CA ARG A 210 -21.70 -6.22 -19.12
C ARG A 210 -22.17 -6.22 -17.67
N ARG A 211 -21.88 -7.29 -16.92
CA ARG A 211 -22.19 -7.35 -15.47
C ARG A 211 -21.39 -6.30 -14.70
N GLN A 212 -20.09 -6.20 -14.97
CA GLN A 212 -19.23 -5.19 -14.36
C GLN A 212 -19.63 -3.76 -14.72
N GLN A 213 -20.03 -3.49 -15.97
CA GLN A 213 -20.50 -2.18 -16.41
C GLN A 213 -21.81 -1.78 -15.70
N ASN A 214 -22.74 -2.71 -15.52
CA ASN A 214 -23.98 -2.45 -14.80
C ASN A 214 -23.75 -2.16 -13.32
N GLU A 215 -22.90 -2.93 -12.65
CA GLU A 215 -22.54 -2.67 -11.25
C GLU A 215 -21.78 -1.34 -11.10
N LEU A 216 -20.87 -1.03 -12.02
CA LEU A 216 -20.15 0.24 -12.03
C LEU A 216 -21.12 1.42 -12.22
N ALA A 217 -22.07 1.32 -13.16
CA ALA A 217 -23.05 2.37 -13.41
C ALA A 217 -23.91 2.65 -12.16
N LEU A 218 -24.31 1.61 -11.43
CA LEU A 218 -25.06 1.74 -10.19
C LEU A 218 -24.22 2.42 -9.09
N ARG A 219 -22.97 1.97 -8.88
CA ARG A 219 -22.07 2.59 -7.89
C ARG A 219 -21.74 4.04 -8.23
N VAL A 220 -21.53 4.37 -9.51
CA VAL A 220 -21.30 5.74 -9.96
C VAL A 220 -22.56 6.60 -9.76
N GLY A 221 -23.75 6.06 -10.04
CA GLY A 221 -25.01 6.75 -9.77
C GLY A 221 -25.20 7.07 -8.29
N GLU A 222 -24.91 6.11 -7.40
CA GLU A 222 -24.99 6.30 -5.95
C GLU A 222 -24.03 7.38 -5.44
N THR A 223 -22.76 7.34 -5.88
CA THR A 223 -21.77 8.36 -5.50
C THR A 223 -22.12 9.76 -5.99
N ILE A 224 -22.66 9.90 -7.20
CA ILE A 224 -23.13 11.20 -7.72
C ILE A 224 -24.30 11.73 -6.87
N ALA A 225 -25.23 10.86 -6.49
CA ALA A 225 -26.35 11.24 -5.62
C ALA A 225 -25.87 11.72 -4.24
N GLU A 226 -24.90 11.02 -3.65
CA GLU A 226 -24.31 11.41 -2.36
C GLU A 226 -23.58 12.76 -2.45
N LEU A 227 -22.77 12.98 -3.49
CA LEU A 227 -22.08 14.25 -3.70
C LEU A 227 -23.05 15.42 -3.87
N ASN A 228 -24.16 15.21 -4.59
CA ASN A 228 -25.18 16.23 -4.73
C ASN A 228 -25.88 16.54 -3.40
N ALA A 229 -26.17 15.54 -2.58
CA ALA A 229 -26.73 15.74 -1.25
C ALA A 229 -25.77 16.53 -0.33
N ARG A 230 -24.46 16.19 -0.35
CA ARG A 230 -23.42 16.92 0.39
C ARG A 230 -23.32 18.38 -0.05
N ARG A 231 -23.27 18.64 -1.36
CA ARG A 231 -23.25 20.01 -1.91
C ARG A 231 -24.46 20.83 -1.46
N GLN A 232 -25.66 20.24 -1.46
CA GLN A 232 -26.86 20.95 -1.00
C GLN A 232 -26.81 21.28 0.49
N ALA A 233 -26.32 20.36 1.33
CA ALA A 233 -26.15 20.61 2.77
C ALA A 233 -25.09 21.70 3.04
N GLU A 234 -24.01 21.71 2.26
CA GLU A 234 -22.97 22.72 2.32
C GLU A 234 -23.50 24.11 1.94
N LEU A 235 -24.23 24.21 0.82
CA LEU A 235 -24.85 25.49 0.40
C LEU A 235 -25.79 26.06 1.46
N ARG A 236 -26.56 25.21 2.16
CA ARG A 236 -27.42 25.64 3.28
C ARG A 236 -26.60 26.12 4.47
N THR A 237 -25.43 25.53 4.71
CA THR A 237 -24.52 25.93 5.80
C THR A 237 -23.83 27.24 5.49
N ILE A 238 -23.34 27.41 4.26
CA ILE A 238 -22.79 28.67 3.76
C ILE A 238 -23.84 29.78 3.86
N GLY A 239 -25.07 29.54 3.40
CA GLY A 239 -26.16 30.52 3.50
C GLY A 239 -26.49 30.94 4.94
N ARG A 240 -26.46 30.00 5.90
CA ARG A 240 -26.62 30.32 7.33
C ARG A 240 -25.45 31.15 7.87
N SER A 241 -24.22 30.77 7.53
CA SER A 241 -23.02 31.48 7.98
C SER A 241 -22.98 32.92 7.46
N LEU A 242 -23.34 33.14 6.18
CA LEU A 242 -23.41 34.46 5.57
C LEU A 242 -24.45 35.34 6.27
N LYS A 243 -25.64 34.79 6.56
CA LYS A 243 -26.68 35.52 7.30
C LYS A 243 -26.24 35.89 8.72
N GLU A 244 -25.49 35.03 9.39
CA GLU A 244 -24.94 35.33 10.72
C GLU A 244 -23.91 36.47 10.65
N THR A 245 -23.02 36.46 9.64
CA THR A 245 -22.04 37.54 9.44
C THR A 245 -22.69 38.87 9.09
N GLU A 246 -23.74 38.86 8.25
CA GLU A 246 -24.50 40.06 7.90
C GLU A 246 -25.18 40.68 9.14
N ASN A 247 -25.77 39.85 10.01
CA ASN A 247 -26.35 40.31 11.27
C ASN A 247 -25.28 40.92 12.20
N LYS A 248 -24.11 40.28 12.34
CA LYS A 248 -23.01 40.79 13.18
C LYS A 248 -22.48 42.12 12.66
N LEU A 249 -22.22 42.21 11.35
CA LEU A 249 -21.79 43.45 10.69
C LEU A 249 -22.82 44.57 10.86
N GLY A 250 -24.11 44.27 10.71
CA GLY A 250 -25.18 45.25 10.94
C GLY A 250 -25.18 45.80 12.37
N VAL A 251 -24.97 44.94 13.38
CA VAL A 251 -24.87 45.36 14.78
C VAL A 251 -23.62 46.22 15.04
N GLU A 252 -22.48 45.86 14.46
CA GLU A 252 -21.24 46.64 14.61
C GLU A 252 -21.35 48.03 13.96
N VAL A 253 -21.92 48.12 12.75
CA VAL A 253 -22.17 49.40 12.08
C VAL A 253 -23.13 50.28 12.89
N MET A 254 -24.17 49.71 13.48
CA MET A 254 -25.09 50.44 14.35
C MET A 254 -24.40 50.95 15.62
N LYS A 255 -23.55 50.13 16.25
CA LYS A 255 -22.74 50.55 17.41
C LYS A 255 -21.79 51.70 17.04
N GLN A 256 -21.10 51.59 15.91
CA GLN A 256 -20.18 52.63 15.43
C GLN A 256 -20.92 53.95 15.14
N ARG A 257 -22.13 53.89 14.56
CA ARG A 257 -22.96 55.08 14.35
C ARG A 257 -23.45 55.70 15.66
N ALA A 258 -23.81 54.88 16.65
CA ALA A 258 -24.22 55.36 17.97
C ALA A 258 -23.05 56.03 18.72
N SER A 259 -21.84 55.47 18.66
CA SER A 259 -20.65 56.09 19.27
C SER A 259 -20.28 57.42 18.60
N LEU A 260 -20.39 57.51 17.27
CA LEU A 260 -20.15 58.77 16.55
C LEU A 260 -21.17 59.84 16.93
N ASN A 261 -22.45 59.49 17.01
CA ASN A 261 -23.49 60.42 17.46
C ASN A 261 -23.29 60.87 18.91
N TYR A 262 -22.84 59.98 19.80
CA TYR A 262 -22.51 60.35 21.18
C TYR A 262 -21.38 61.38 21.23
N LEU A 263 -20.30 61.17 20.49
CA LEU A 263 -19.19 62.12 20.41
C LEU A 263 -19.64 63.48 19.85
N MET A 264 -20.46 63.48 18.79
CA MET A 264 -21.00 64.71 18.18
C MET A 264 -21.86 65.51 19.18
N ASN A 265 -22.72 64.83 19.94
CA ASN A 265 -23.55 65.47 20.95
C ASN A 265 -22.75 66.04 22.13
N VAL A 266 -21.68 65.37 22.55
CA VAL A 266 -20.80 65.87 23.60
C VAL A 266 -20.04 67.11 23.12
N SER A 267 -19.55 67.12 21.87
CA SER A 267 -18.86 68.28 21.30
C SER A 267 -19.75 69.52 21.11
N GLN A 268 -21.07 69.34 20.94
CA GLN A 268 -22.01 70.47 20.83
C GLN A 268 -22.37 71.12 22.18
N ARG A 269 -22.06 70.45 23.30
CA ARG A 269 -22.38 70.95 24.66
C ARG A 269 -21.22 71.67 25.35
N GLN A 270 -20.03 71.69 24.74
CA GLN A 270 -18.87 72.46 25.18
C GLN A 270 -18.74 73.72 24.34
#